data_AF-A0A1B1Z1Z1-F1
#
_entry.id   AF-A0A1B1Z1Z1-F1
#
_cell.length_a   1.000
_cell.length_b   1.000
_cell.length_c   1.000
_cell.angle_alpha   90.00
_cell.angle_beta   90.00
_cell.angle_gamma   90.00
#
_symmetry.space_group_name_H-M   'P 1'
#
loop_
_entity.id
_entity.type
_entity.pdbx_description
1 polymer ?
#
loop_
_entity_poly.entity_id
_entity_poly.type
_entity_poly.pdbx_seq_one_letter_code
_entity_poly.pdbx_strand_id
1 'polypeptide(L)'
;MFRDLLDFFLRLSSPRMFIGLDTKTIDRHIHELNEHRWFNTLYEDANFRKLFFTNVHVRRYLENKRRVRKLIINPLAREKFIIFLEKQRKR
;
A
#
# COMPACT_ATOMS: atom_id res chain seq x y z
N MET A 1 -8.66 -9.09 -16.67
CA MET A 1 -7.87 -7.84 -16.53
C MET A 1 -8.66 -6.67 -15.92
N PHE A 2 -9.74 -6.19 -16.52
CA PHE A 2 -10.57 -5.10 -15.94
C PHE A 2 -11.43 -5.54 -14.72
N ARG A 3 -11.94 -6.79 -14.73
CA ARG A 3 -12.70 -7.37 -13.60
C ARG A 3 -11.85 -7.52 -12.34
N ASP A 4 -10.62 -8.00 -12.48
CA ASP A 4 -9.66 -8.12 -11.36
C ASP A 4 -9.31 -6.76 -10.72
N LEU A 5 -9.36 -5.69 -11.52
CA LEU A 5 -9.09 -4.33 -11.06
C LEU A 5 -10.27 -3.76 -10.25
N LEU A 6 -11.49 -4.00 -10.71
CA LEU A 6 -12.72 -3.64 -9.99
C LEU A 6 -12.86 -4.44 -8.69
N ASP A 7 -12.63 -5.76 -8.73
CA ASP A 7 -12.65 -6.61 -7.53
C ASP A 7 -11.58 -6.20 -6.51
N PHE A 8 -10.39 -5.80 -6.98
CA PHE A 8 -9.35 -5.22 -6.14
C PHE A 8 -9.82 -3.93 -5.45
N PHE A 9 -10.47 -3.03 -6.18
CA PHE A 9 -10.97 -1.74 -5.67
C PHE A 9 -12.14 -1.89 -4.70
N LEU A 10 -13.13 -2.72 -5.04
CA LEU A 10 -14.32 -2.97 -4.22
C LEU A 10 -13.96 -3.59 -2.86
N ARG A 11 -12.90 -4.39 -2.82
CA ARG A 11 -12.36 -4.99 -1.59
C ARG A 11 -11.57 -4.00 -0.72
N LEU A 12 -11.13 -2.87 -1.28
CA LEU A 12 -10.46 -1.76 -0.59
C LEU A 12 -11.45 -0.70 -0.09
N SER A 13 -12.65 -0.62 -0.68
CA SER A 13 -13.72 0.33 -0.31
C SER A 13 -14.77 -0.27 0.63
N SER A 14 -14.74 -1.58 0.91
CA SER A 14 -15.65 -2.17 1.89
C SER A 14 -15.42 -1.56 3.28
N PRO A 15 -16.46 -1.03 3.95
CA PRO A 15 -16.37 -0.46 5.28
C PRO A 15 -16.19 -1.59 6.30
N ARG A 16 -14.94 -2.07 6.46
CA ARG A 16 -14.61 -2.86 7.65
C ARG A 16 -14.60 -1.92 8.85
N MET A 17 -15.63 -2.15 9.68
CA MET A 17 -15.84 -1.74 11.08
C MET A 17 -14.52 -1.43 11.81
N PHE A 18 -14.54 -0.37 12.64
CA PHE A 18 -13.41 0.32 13.29
C PHE A 18 -12.53 -0.55 14.21
N ILE A 19 -11.82 -1.54 13.66
CA ILE A 19 -10.62 -2.08 14.28
C ILE A 19 -9.50 -1.11 13.89
N GLY A 20 -8.87 -0.50 14.90
CA GLY A 20 -7.72 0.38 14.72
C GLY A 20 -6.61 -0.33 13.93
N LEU A 21 -5.81 0.46 13.20
CA LEU A 21 -4.67 -0.07 12.44
C LEU A 21 -3.58 -0.56 13.39
N ASP A 22 -3.02 -1.74 13.13
CA ASP A 22 -1.81 -2.21 13.81
C ASP A 22 -0.58 -1.49 13.24
N THR A 23 -0.25 -0.36 13.87
CA THR A 23 0.85 0.50 13.46
C THR A 23 2.20 -0.20 13.52
N LYS A 24 2.43 -1.07 14.52
CA LYS A 24 3.68 -1.83 14.65
C LYS A 24 3.88 -2.78 13.47
N THR A 25 2.80 -3.46 13.04
CA THR A 25 2.85 -4.32 11.86
C THR A 25 3.10 -3.51 10.59
N ILE A 26 2.46 -2.35 10.44
CA ILE A 26 2.67 -1.46 9.29
C ILE A 26 4.12 -0.98 9.23
N ASP A 27 4.67 -0.48 10.34
CA ASP A 27 6.04 0.06 10.39
C ASP A 27 7.07 -1.03 10.06
N ARG A 28 6.86 -2.26 10.57
CA ARG A 28 7.70 -3.42 10.20
C ARG A 28 7.64 -3.71 8.70
N HIS A 29 6.46 -3.70 8.09
CA HIS A 29 6.33 -3.95 6.66
C HIS A 29 6.91 -2.82 5.81
N ILE A 30 6.82 -1.56 6.26
CA ILE A 30 7.50 -0.42 5.60
C ILE A 30 9.01 -0.62 5.66
N HIS A 31 9.55 -1.05 6.80
CA HIS A 31 10.97 -1.35 6.94
C HIS A 31 11.41 -2.47 5.98
N GLU A 32 10.68 -3.58 5.92
CA GLU A 32 10.92 -4.70 4.99
C GLU A 32 10.88 -4.23 3.52
N LEU A 33 9.91 -3.38 3.16
CA LEU A 33 9.84 -2.84 1.80
C LEU A 33 10.99 -1.87 1.49
N ASN A 34 11.45 -1.08 2.47
CA ASN A 34 12.55 -0.13 2.30
C ASN A 34 13.91 -0.79 2.02
N GLU A 35 14.08 -2.08 2.30
CA GLU A 35 15.27 -2.84 1.87
C GLU A 35 15.34 -2.99 0.34
N HIS A 36 14.23 -2.75 -0.37
CA HIS A 36 14.16 -2.80 -1.82
C HIS A 36 14.23 -1.41 -2.45
N ARG A 37 15.21 -1.22 -3.34
CA ARG A 37 15.46 0.06 -4.04
C ARG A 37 14.22 0.73 -4.62
N TRP A 38 13.33 -0.03 -5.26
CA TRP A 38 12.12 0.52 -5.88
C TRP A 38 11.17 1.19 -4.88
N PHE A 39 11.07 0.65 -3.65
CA PHE A 39 10.20 1.20 -2.63
C PHE A 39 10.90 2.31 -1.86
N ASN A 40 12.20 2.16 -1.58
CA ASN A 40 12.99 3.23 -0.97
C ASN A 40 12.94 4.53 -1.82
N THR A 41 13.02 4.45 -3.15
CA THR A 41 12.83 5.61 -4.02
C THR A 41 11.45 6.27 -3.86
N LEU A 42 10.38 5.49 -3.67
CA LEU A 42 9.04 6.03 -3.39
C LEU A 42 8.95 6.61 -1.97
N TYR A 43 9.66 6.02 -1.01
CA TYR A 43 9.63 6.43 0.38
C TYR A 43 10.39 7.74 0.63
N GLU A 44 11.42 8.02 -0.17
CA GLU A 44 12.19 9.27 -0.13
C GLU A 44 11.46 10.43 -0.79
N ASP A 45 10.57 10.18 -1.77
CA ASP A 45 9.70 11.21 -2.34
C ASP A 45 8.69 11.70 -1.30
N ALA A 46 8.81 12.96 -0.91
CA ALA A 46 7.96 13.60 0.09
C ALA A 46 6.45 13.48 -0.21
N ASN A 47 6.07 13.46 -1.49
CA ASN A 47 4.67 13.34 -1.91
C ASN A 47 4.07 11.98 -1.57
N PHE A 48 4.86 10.92 -1.73
CA PHE A 48 4.43 9.55 -1.40
C PHE A 48 4.67 9.25 0.08
N ARG A 49 5.76 9.75 0.66
CA ARG A 49 6.13 9.54 2.06
C ARG A 49 4.97 9.83 3.00
N LYS A 50 4.31 10.98 2.82
CA LYS A 50 3.15 11.40 3.63
C LYS A 50 2.04 10.35 3.64
N LEU A 51 1.78 9.70 2.50
CA LEU A 51 0.69 8.72 2.38
C LEU A 51 0.91 7.50 3.28
N PHE A 52 2.16 7.06 3.49
CA PHE A 52 2.46 5.94 4.38
C PHE A 52 2.14 6.24 5.85
N PHE A 53 2.07 7.51 6.24
CA PHE A 53 1.76 7.94 7.61
C PHE A 53 0.31 8.43 7.78
N THR A 54 -0.26 9.10 6.80
CA THR A 54 -1.56 9.79 6.99
C THR A 54 -2.72 9.12 6.26
N ASN A 55 -2.47 8.36 5.18
CA ASN A 55 -3.55 7.82 4.38
C ASN A 55 -4.00 6.43 4.90
N VAL A 56 -5.21 6.37 5.45
CA VAL A 56 -5.78 5.14 6.05
C VAL A 56 -5.85 3.96 5.06
N HIS A 57 -6.10 4.21 3.78
CA HIS A 57 -6.19 3.15 2.78
C HIS A 57 -4.81 2.57 2.45
N VAL A 58 -3.79 3.43 2.35
CA VAL A 58 -2.40 2.99 2.16
C VAL A 58 -1.92 2.20 3.37
N ARG A 59 -2.18 2.70 4.58
CA ARG A 59 -1.81 2.02 5.82
C ARG A 59 -2.50 0.67 5.98
N ARG A 60 -3.80 0.59 5.72
CA ARG A 60 -4.56 -0.67 5.71
C ARG A 60 -4.11 -1.63 4.62
N TYR A 61 -3.59 -1.13 3.50
CA TYR A 61 -2.96 -1.97 2.49
C TYR A 61 -1.70 -2.65 3.05
N LEU A 62 -0.83 -1.84 3.66
CA LEU A 62 0.47 -2.27 4.20
C LEU A 62 0.36 -3.12 5.46
N GLU A 63 -0.73 -3.02 6.22
CA GLU A 63 -1.00 -3.92 7.36
C GLU A 63 -1.08 -5.40 6.93
N ASN A 64 -1.48 -5.67 5.69
CA ASN A 64 -1.67 -7.04 5.21
C ASN A 64 -0.36 -7.67 4.70
N LYS A 65 0.20 -8.59 5.49
CA LYS A 65 1.42 -9.35 5.17
C LYS A 65 1.41 -10.02 3.79
N ARG A 66 0.26 -10.56 3.34
CA ARG A 66 0.15 -11.20 2.01
C ARG A 66 0.31 -10.17 0.88
N ARG A 67 -0.20 -8.96 1.08
CA ARG A 67 -0.05 -7.86 0.10
C ARG A 67 1.40 -7.41 0.02
N VAL A 68 2.05 -7.20 1.18
CA VAL A 68 3.46 -6.79 1.26
C VAL A 68 4.38 -7.80 0.59
N ARG A 69 4.25 -9.10 0.93
CA ARG A 69 4.99 -10.17 0.24
C ARG A 69 4.76 -10.18 -1.27
N LYS A 70 3.53 -9.90 -1.71
CA LYS A 70 3.22 -9.82 -3.14
C LYS A 70 3.92 -8.63 -3.81
N LEU A 71 4.06 -7.49 -3.12
CA LEU A 71 4.86 -6.36 -3.61
C LEU A 71 6.34 -6.75 -3.76
N ILE A 72 6.88 -7.54 -2.82
CA ILE A 72 8.27 -7.99 -2.89
C ILE A 72 8.50 -8.93 -4.07
N ILE A 73 7.58 -9.85 -4.35
CA ILE A 73 7.82 -10.92 -5.34
C ILE A 73 7.34 -10.56 -6.75
N ASN A 74 6.28 -9.74 -6.91
CA ASN A 74 5.59 -9.58 -8.19
C ASN A 74 5.68 -8.14 -8.73
N PRO A 75 6.36 -7.90 -9.87
CA PRO A 75 6.47 -6.57 -10.49
C PRO A 75 5.12 -5.93 -10.84
N LEU A 76 4.17 -6.68 -11.40
CA LEU A 76 2.83 -6.17 -11.72
C LEU A 76 2.06 -5.74 -10.46
N ALA A 77 2.32 -6.39 -9.32
CA ALA A 77 1.73 -5.95 -8.05
C ALA A 77 2.35 -4.63 -7.57
N ARG A 78 3.65 -4.42 -7.78
CA ARG A 78 4.33 -3.15 -7.49
C ARG A 78 3.76 -2.02 -8.35
N GLU A 79 3.63 -2.22 -9.66
CA GLU A 79 3.03 -1.24 -10.57
C GLU A 79 1.61 -0.87 -10.15
N LYS A 80 0.78 -1.87 -9.84
CA LYS A 80 -0.58 -1.64 -9.33
C LYS A 80 -0.59 -0.86 -8.02
N PHE A 81 0.38 -1.10 -7.15
CA PHE A 81 0.53 -0.37 -5.90
C PHE A 81 0.94 1.09 -6.14
N ILE A 82 1.87 1.35 -7.06
CA ILE A 82 2.27 2.71 -7.45
C ILE A 82 1.06 3.47 -8.03
N ILE A 83 0.29 2.87 -8.94
CA ILE A 83 -0.95 3.46 -9.47
C ILE A 83 -1.95 3.75 -8.34
N PHE A 84 -2.04 2.85 -7.35
CA PHE A 84 -2.88 3.07 -6.18
C PHE A 84 -2.40 4.26 -5.34
N LEU A 85 -1.09 4.39 -5.07
CA LEU A 85 -0.51 5.54 -4.36
C LEU A 85 -0.79 6.85 -5.10
N GLU A 86 -0.61 6.88 -6.42
CA GLU A 86 -0.92 8.03 -7.27
C GLU A 86 -2.38 8.48 -7.17
N LYS A 87 -3.30 7.52 -7.09
CA LYS A 87 -4.72 7.83 -6.88
C LYS A 87 -5.00 8.38 -5.47
N GLN A 88 -4.29 7.89 -4.45
CA GLN A 88 -4.43 8.40 -3.09
C GLN A 88 -3.77 9.77 -2.90
N ARG A 89 -2.76 10.10 -3.70
CA ARG A 89 -2.12 11.43 -3.73
C ARG A 89 -3.08 12.53 -4.21
N LYS A 90 -3.96 12.21 -5.16
CA LYS A 90 -4.93 13.15 -5.76
C LYS A 90 -6.22 13.32 -4.96
N ARG A 91 -6.37 12.60 -3.85
CA ARG A 91 -7.55 12.64 -2.96
C ARG A 91 -7.26 13.50 -1.76
#